data_AF-A0A0X3BLP8-F1
#
_entry.id   AF-A0A0X3BLP8-F1
#
_cell.length_a   1.000
_cell.length_b   1.000
_cell.length_c   1.000
_cell.angle_alpha   90.00
_cell.angle_beta   90.00
_cell.angle_gamma   90.00
#
_symmetry.space_group_name_H-M   'P 1'
#
loop_
_entity.id
_entity.type
_entity.pdbx_description
1 polymer ?
#
loop_
_entity_poly.entity_id
_entity_poly.type
_entity_poly.pdbx_seq_one_letter_code
_entity_poly.pdbx_strand_id
1 'polypeptide(L)'
;MLERIEQDNVRFLRLQFSDVLGMPKNVAIPVEQAEKALTGGIGFDGSSIEGFVRIEESDMVLKPDLSTYTLLPWRPREYTVARFMCDVYKASSGKPFEGDPRHVLRVAMEDAARDGYIFNTGPELEFFLFRMVDGRPTTLFQDVGGYFDLAPTDLAEMSGARSSSPSPRWGSRSRRRTTRWPRASTRSTSSTATLSTRRTTSSPSSSRSRRWR
;
A
#
# COMPACT_ATOMS: atom_id res chain seq x y z
N MET A 1 9.28 -2.46 -19.69
CA MET A 1 8.49 -3.15 -18.64
C MET A 1 8.36 -4.63 -18.94
N LEU A 2 7.91 -5.03 -20.13
CA LEU A 2 7.81 -6.46 -20.51
C LEU A 2 9.13 -7.22 -20.32
N GLU A 3 10.26 -6.64 -20.78
CA GLU A 3 11.60 -7.21 -20.56
C GLU A 3 11.91 -7.44 -19.06
N ARG A 4 11.48 -6.54 -18.18
CA ARG A 4 11.68 -6.69 -16.73
C ARG A 4 10.87 -7.85 -16.17
N ILE A 5 9.62 -7.99 -16.61
CA ILE A 5 8.72 -9.09 -16.22
C ILE A 5 9.34 -10.44 -16.64
N GLU A 6 9.95 -10.49 -17.82
CA GLU A 6 10.65 -11.66 -18.34
C GLU A 6 11.93 -11.97 -17.54
N GLN A 7 12.78 -10.95 -17.29
CA GLN A 7 14.00 -11.08 -16.48
C GLN A 7 13.70 -11.58 -15.05
N ASP A 8 12.61 -11.13 -14.47
CA ASP A 8 12.15 -11.54 -13.14
C ASP A 8 11.47 -12.93 -13.15
N ASN A 9 11.36 -13.59 -14.32
CA ASN A 9 10.74 -14.90 -14.52
C ASN A 9 9.32 -15.00 -13.94
N VAL A 10 8.52 -13.95 -14.15
CA VAL A 10 7.16 -13.86 -13.61
C VAL A 10 6.22 -14.80 -14.38
N ARG A 11 5.46 -15.61 -13.66
CA ARG A 11 4.45 -16.52 -14.24
C ARG A 11 3.04 -15.93 -14.21
N PHE A 12 2.73 -15.13 -13.19
CA PHE A 12 1.42 -14.52 -13.01
C PHE A 12 1.55 -13.06 -12.58
N LEU A 13 0.64 -12.24 -13.07
CA LEU A 13 0.47 -10.86 -12.64
C LEU A 13 -0.78 -10.74 -11.79
N ARG A 14 -0.65 -10.08 -10.63
CA ARG A 14 -1.78 -9.65 -9.80
C ARG A 14 -2.07 -8.19 -10.07
N LEU A 15 -3.21 -7.94 -10.68
CA LEU A 15 -3.77 -6.61 -10.88
C LEU A 15 -4.59 -6.27 -9.64
N GLN A 16 -4.04 -5.45 -8.75
CA GLN A 16 -4.65 -5.08 -7.48
C GLN A 16 -5.29 -3.70 -7.57
N PHE A 17 -6.47 -3.54 -6.97
CA PHE A 17 -7.15 -2.25 -6.84
C PHE A 17 -7.89 -2.22 -5.49
N SER A 18 -8.42 -1.06 -5.10
CA SER A 18 -9.17 -0.90 -3.85
C SER A 18 -10.66 -0.70 -4.16
N ASP A 19 -11.52 -1.34 -3.36
CA ASP A 19 -12.95 -1.00 -3.37
C ASP A 19 -13.23 0.25 -2.53
N VAL A 20 -14.48 0.71 -2.56
CA VAL A 20 -14.93 1.92 -1.84
C VAL A 20 -14.77 1.79 -0.31
N LEU A 21 -14.74 0.57 0.21
CA LEU A 21 -14.52 0.28 1.63
C LEU A 21 -13.03 0.26 2.01
N GLY A 22 -12.14 0.49 1.04
CA GLY A 22 -10.69 0.47 1.23
C GLY A 22 -10.09 -0.94 1.23
N MET A 23 -10.88 -1.97 0.92
CA MET A 23 -10.39 -3.34 0.89
C MET A 23 -9.65 -3.61 -0.42
N PRO A 24 -8.44 -4.21 -0.36
CA PRO A 24 -7.73 -4.60 -1.55
C PRO A 24 -8.42 -5.77 -2.26
N LYS A 25 -8.75 -5.59 -3.54
CA LYS A 25 -9.24 -6.63 -4.45
C LYS A 25 -8.18 -6.91 -5.51
N ASN A 26 -8.26 -8.06 -6.19
CA ASN A 26 -7.30 -8.40 -7.23
C ASN A 26 -7.87 -9.33 -8.30
N VAL A 27 -7.34 -9.19 -9.51
CA VAL A 27 -7.50 -10.12 -10.63
C VAL A 27 -6.11 -10.71 -10.94
N ALA A 28 -6.03 -12.02 -11.08
CA ALA A 28 -4.81 -12.71 -11.49
C ALA A 28 -4.87 -13.04 -12.97
N ILE A 29 -3.84 -12.65 -13.72
CA ILE A 29 -3.70 -12.97 -15.14
C ILE A 29 -2.39 -13.72 -15.39
N PRO A 30 -2.35 -14.63 -16.37
CA PRO A 30 -1.12 -15.29 -16.77
C PRO A 30 -0.23 -14.29 -17.55
N VAL A 31 1.09 -14.51 -17.54
CA VAL A 31 2.08 -13.56 -18.10
C VAL A 31 1.90 -13.30 -19.60
N GLU A 32 1.31 -14.25 -20.32
CA GLU A 32 0.99 -14.14 -21.75
C GLU A 32 -0.01 -13.00 -22.02
N GLN A 33 -0.81 -12.61 -21.01
CA GLN A 33 -1.72 -11.46 -21.11
C GLN A 33 -1.07 -10.14 -20.67
N ALA A 34 0.21 -10.14 -20.28
CA ALA A 34 0.88 -8.95 -19.77
C ALA A 34 0.86 -7.82 -20.80
N GLU A 35 1.24 -8.08 -22.05
CA GLU A 35 1.24 -7.04 -23.09
C GLU A 35 -0.13 -6.40 -23.28
N LYS A 36 -1.19 -7.21 -23.33
CA LYS A 36 -2.58 -6.74 -23.38
C LYS A 36 -2.93 -5.88 -22.16
N ALA A 37 -2.57 -6.35 -20.97
CA ALA A 37 -2.84 -5.64 -19.72
C ALA A 37 -2.14 -4.28 -19.64
N LEU A 38 -0.90 -4.20 -20.10
CA LEU A 38 -0.09 -2.97 -20.02
C LEU A 38 -0.46 -1.94 -21.10
N THR A 39 -1.04 -2.36 -22.23
CA THR A 39 -1.39 -1.49 -23.36
C THR A 39 -2.86 -1.04 -23.32
N GLY A 40 -3.79 -1.99 -23.23
CA GLY A 40 -5.24 -1.75 -23.29
C GLY A 40 -5.95 -1.89 -21.94
N GLY A 41 -5.31 -2.51 -20.96
CA GLY A 41 -5.95 -2.91 -19.70
C GLY A 41 -6.66 -4.26 -19.80
N ILE A 42 -7.16 -4.74 -18.66
CA ILE A 42 -7.90 -5.99 -18.55
C ILE A 42 -9.33 -5.72 -18.13
N GLY A 43 -10.27 -6.20 -18.92
CA GLY A 43 -11.69 -6.17 -18.59
C GLY A 43 -12.01 -7.06 -17.39
N PHE A 44 -12.87 -6.61 -16.51
CA PHE A 44 -13.40 -7.39 -15.39
C PHE A 44 -14.84 -6.97 -15.08
N ASP A 45 -15.56 -7.86 -14.41
CA ASP A 45 -16.93 -7.63 -13.99
C ASP A 45 -16.97 -6.90 -12.63
N GLY A 46 -17.39 -5.64 -12.67
CA GLY A 46 -17.56 -4.76 -11.51
C GLY A 46 -18.75 -5.12 -10.62
N SER A 47 -19.70 -5.93 -11.09
CA SER A 47 -20.90 -6.29 -10.32
C SER A 47 -20.59 -7.11 -9.05
N SER A 48 -19.44 -7.80 -9.04
CA SER A 48 -18.99 -8.64 -7.92
C SER A 48 -18.26 -7.86 -6.83
N ILE A 49 -18.20 -6.53 -6.91
CA ILE A 49 -17.51 -5.68 -5.93
C ILE A 49 -18.55 -4.85 -5.18
N GLU A 50 -18.55 -5.01 -3.86
CA GLU A 50 -19.43 -4.25 -2.99
C GLU A 50 -19.13 -2.74 -3.09
N GLY A 51 -20.17 -1.95 -3.35
CA GLY A 51 -20.05 -0.50 -3.58
C GLY A 51 -19.73 -0.10 -5.01
N PHE A 52 -19.52 -1.04 -5.94
CA PHE A 52 -19.45 -0.75 -7.38
C PHE A 52 -20.87 -0.83 -7.99
N VAL A 53 -21.07 -0.18 -9.15
CA VAL A 53 -22.38 0.18 -9.72
C VAL A 53 -23.33 -1.01 -9.82
N ARG A 54 -24.61 -0.80 -9.46
CA ARG A 54 -25.52 -1.89 -9.08
C ARG A 54 -25.93 -2.87 -10.16
N ILE A 55 -25.98 -2.55 -11.46
CA ILE A 55 -26.34 -3.52 -12.53
C ILE A 55 -25.95 -3.03 -13.94
N GLU A 56 -25.97 -1.72 -14.26
CA GLU A 56 -25.85 -1.24 -15.66
C GLU A 56 -24.44 -0.82 -16.14
N GLU A 57 -23.43 -0.81 -15.27
CA GLU A 57 -22.03 -0.53 -15.65
C GLU A 57 -21.08 -1.65 -15.17
N SER A 58 -21.47 -2.91 -15.41
CA SER A 58 -20.69 -4.08 -14.98
C SER A 58 -19.35 -4.21 -15.70
N ASP A 59 -19.23 -3.75 -16.94
CA ASP A 59 -17.98 -3.86 -17.70
C ASP A 59 -17.01 -2.74 -17.33
N MET A 60 -15.96 -3.11 -16.61
CA MET A 60 -14.89 -2.22 -16.20
C MET A 60 -13.54 -2.70 -16.72
N VAL A 61 -12.57 -1.79 -16.78
CA VAL A 61 -11.21 -2.08 -17.24
C VAL A 61 -10.21 -1.69 -16.17
N LEU A 62 -9.36 -2.62 -15.77
CA LEU A 62 -8.19 -2.36 -14.93
C LEU A 62 -7.04 -1.88 -15.81
N LYS A 63 -6.49 -0.70 -15.49
CA LYS A 63 -5.27 -0.17 -16.10
C LYS A 63 -4.12 -0.19 -15.08
N PRO A 64 -3.08 -1.01 -15.30
CA PRO A 64 -1.94 -1.09 -14.39
C PRO A 64 -1.10 0.19 -14.35
N ASP A 65 -0.73 0.64 -13.16
CA ASP A 65 0.26 1.68 -12.96
C ASP A 65 1.67 1.06 -12.93
N LEU A 66 2.43 1.29 -14.01
CA LEU A 66 3.76 0.70 -14.21
C LEU A 66 4.77 1.06 -13.11
N SER A 67 4.58 2.19 -12.43
CA SER A 67 5.46 2.63 -11.34
C SER A 67 5.34 1.75 -10.09
N THR A 68 4.25 0.99 -9.97
CA THR A 68 3.93 0.19 -8.79
C THR A 68 4.35 -1.28 -8.88
N TYR A 69 5.05 -1.65 -9.96
CA TYR A 69 5.53 -3.01 -10.19
C TYR A 69 6.34 -3.53 -8.99
N THR A 70 5.86 -4.63 -8.39
CA THR A 70 6.50 -5.24 -7.21
C THR A 70 6.43 -6.76 -7.28
N LEU A 71 7.54 -7.46 -7.06
CA LEU A 71 7.55 -8.92 -6.86
C LEU A 71 6.97 -9.27 -5.48
N LEU A 72 6.15 -10.31 -5.40
CA LEU A 72 5.60 -10.78 -4.13
C LEU A 72 6.61 -11.68 -3.40
N PRO A 73 7.28 -11.22 -2.33
CA PRO A 73 8.44 -11.90 -1.75
C PRO A 73 8.10 -13.21 -1.03
N TRP A 74 6.84 -13.41 -0.64
CA TRP A 74 6.38 -14.63 0.04
C TRP A 74 5.99 -15.76 -0.92
N ARG A 75 6.13 -15.56 -2.23
CA ARG A 75 5.86 -16.61 -3.23
C ARG A 75 7.15 -17.36 -3.59
N PRO A 76 7.09 -18.69 -3.78
CA PRO A 76 8.24 -19.46 -4.26
C PRO A 76 8.75 -18.90 -5.59
N ARG A 77 10.08 -18.92 -5.80
CA ARG A 77 10.71 -18.43 -7.04
C ARG A 77 10.31 -19.22 -8.29
N GLU A 78 9.87 -20.46 -8.13
CA GLU A 78 9.34 -21.30 -9.22
C GLU A 78 7.99 -20.77 -9.74
N TYR A 79 7.26 -20.04 -8.89
CA TYR A 79 5.96 -19.44 -9.19
C TYR A 79 5.99 -17.95 -8.88
N THR A 80 6.99 -17.24 -9.43
CA THR A 80 7.14 -15.81 -9.21
C THR A 80 5.86 -15.09 -9.66
N VAL A 81 5.31 -14.30 -8.74
CA VAL A 81 4.15 -13.47 -8.97
C VAL A 81 4.57 -12.02 -8.80
N ALA A 82 4.26 -11.18 -9.77
CA ALA A 82 4.40 -9.74 -9.63
C ALA A 82 3.02 -9.09 -9.46
N ARG A 83 3.02 -7.88 -8.91
CA ARG A 83 1.83 -7.09 -8.68
C ARG A 83 1.95 -5.73 -9.33
N PHE A 84 0.84 -5.25 -9.87
CA PHE A 84 0.58 -3.85 -10.17
C PHE A 84 -0.60 -3.34 -9.34
N MET A 85 -0.51 -2.10 -8.86
CA MET A 85 -1.71 -1.34 -8.51
C MET A 85 -2.37 -0.85 -9.79
N CYS A 86 -3.69 -0.91 -9.85
CA CYS A 86 -4.47 -0.58 -11.02
C CYS A 86 -5.48 0.52 -10.70
N ASP A 87 -5.71 1.37 -11.68
CA ASP A 87 -6.84 2.28 -11.72
C ASP A 87 -8.01 1.58 -12.42
N VAL A 88 -9.23 1.92 -12.01
CA VAL A 88 -10.46 1.40 -12.62
C VAL A 88 -11.03 2.39 -13.63
N TYR A 89 -11.39 1.90 -14.81
CA TYR A 89 -12.00 2.68 -15.88
C TYR A 89 -13.32 2.06 -16.32
N LYS A 90 -14.27 2.89 -16.73
CA LYS A 90 -15.52 2.43 -17.36
C LYS A 90 -15.21 1.94 -18.77
N ALA A 91 -15.57 0.70 -19.11
CA ALA A 91 -15.28 0.14 -20.45
C ALA A 91 -16.01 0.92 -21.57
N SER A 92 -17.24 1.37 -21.31
CA SER A 92 -18.10 2.06 -22.28
C SER A 92 -17.59 3.44 -22.70
N SER A 93 -17.05 4.21 -21.76
CA SER A 93 -16.63 5.60 -22.00
C SER A 93 -15.12 5.79 -22.03
N GLY A 94 -14.36 4.80 -21.53
CA GLY A 94 -12.92 4.92 -21.34
C GLY A 94 -12.49 5.94 -20.27
N LYS A 95 -13.45 6.48 -19.51
CA LYS A 95 -13.20 7.45 -18.43
C LYS A 95 -12.84 6.73 -17.12
N PRO A 96 -12.06 7.38 -16.23
CA PRO A 96 -11.83 6.87 -14.88
C PRO A 96 -13.16 6.59 -14.15
N PHE A 97 -13.19 5.54 -13.35
CA PHE A 97 -14.34 5.23 -12.52
C PHE A 97 -14.36 6.16 -11.30
N GLU A 98 -15.47 6.87 -11.11
CA GLU A 98 -15.63 7.85 -10.02
C GLU A 98 -15.60 7.20 -8.63
N GLY A 99 -15.97 5.91 -8.54
CA GLY A 99 -15.91 5.14 -7.30
C GLY A 99 -14.53 4.54 -6.99
N ASP A 100 -13.51 4.74 -7.82
CA ASP A 100 -12.15 4.28 -7.53
C ASP A 100 -11.47 5.23 -6.52
N PRO A 101 -11.20 4.78 -5.28
CA PRO A 101 -10.56 5.64 -4.28
C PRO A 101 -9.19 6.17 -4.71
N ARG A 102 -8.46 5.41 -5.55
CA ARG A 102 -7.15 5.83 -6.07
C ARG A 102 -7.31 7.00 -7.04
N HIS A 103 -8.34 6.98 -7.89
CA HIS A 103 -8.67 8.09 -8.77
C HIS A 103 -9.09 9.33 -7.97
N VAL A 104 -9.99 9.16 -6.98
CA VAL A 104 -10.45 10.25 -6.11
C VAL A 104 -9.29 10.94 -5.39
N LEU A 105 -8.36 10.16 -4.82
CA LEU A 105 -7.16 10.72 -4.17
C LEU A 105 -6.32 11.54 -5.15
N ARG A 106 -6.15 11.07 -6.38
CA ARG A 106 -5.37 11.77 -7.41
C ARG A 106 -5.99 13.13 -7.76
N VAL A 107 -7.30 13.17 -7.98
CA VAL A 107 -8.02 14.43 -8.26
C VAL A 107 -7.87 15.41 -7.08
N ALA A 108 -8.04 14.94 -5.84
CA ALA A 108 -7.86 15.79 -4.66
C ALA A 108 -6.42 16.33 -4.53
N MET A 109 -5.42 15.54 -4.89
CA MET A 109 -4.01 15.98 -4.92
C MET A 109 -3.75 17.00 -6.03
N GLU A 110 -4.34 16.83 -7.21
CA GLU A 110 -4.24 17.77 -8.33
C GLU A 110 -4.89 19.13 -7.96
N ASP A 111 -6.05 19.10 -7.32
CA ASP A 111 -6.75 20.28 -6.82
C ASP A 111 -5.90 21.05 -5.80
N ALA A 112 -5.34 20.34 -4.81
CA ALA A 112 -4.43 20.94 -3.84
C ALA A 112 -3.18 21.55 -4.52
N ALA A 113 -2.63 20.87 -5.53
CA ALA A 113 -1.48 21.38 -6.28
C ALA A 113 -1.80 22.64 -7.09
N ARG A 114 -3.01 22.77 -7.65
CA ARG A 114 -3.47 24.00 -8.34
C ARG A 114 -3.51 25.21 -7.41
N ASP A 115 -3.81 24.99 -6.14
CA ASP A 115 -3.79 26.02 -5.10
C ASP A 115 -2.39 26.27 -4.51
N GLY A 116 -1.36 25.56 -5.02
CA GLY A 116 0.03 25.71 -4.59
C GLY A 116 0.41 24.88 -3.37
N TYR A 117 -0.38 23.87 -2.99
CA TYR A 117 -0.09 22.95 -1.89
C TYR A 117 0.63 21.68 -2.35
N ILE A 118 1.41 21.10 -1.44
CA ILE A 118 2.02 19.78 -1.62
C ILE A 118 1.43 18.84 -0.56
N PHE A 119 0.77 17.78 -1.01
CA PHE A 119 0.22 16.76 -0.12
C PHE A 119 1.32 15.82 0.37
N ASN A 120 1.44 15.65 1.68
CA ASN A 120 2.34 14.69 2.33
C ASN A 120 1.56 13.92 3.40
N THR A 121 1.74 12.61 3.47
CA THR A 121 1.11 11.74 4.48
C THR A 121 2.09 10.69 4.99
N GLY A 122 1.94 10.29 6.25
CA GLY A 122 2.75 9.28 6.92
C GLY A 122 1.86 8.45 7.85
N PRO A 123 1.23 7.37 7.36
CA PRO A 123 0.38 6.52 8.19
C PRO A 123 1.23 5.67 9.15
N GLU A 124 0.85 5.66 10.43
CA GLU A 124 1.38 4.74 11.44
C GLU A 124 0.32 3.65 11.67
N LEU A 125 0.55 2.47 11.10
CA LEU A 125 -0.39 1.35 11.19
C LEU A 125 -0.01 0.44 12.35
N GLU A 126 -0.82 0.45 13.41
CA GLU A 126 -0.73 -0.52 14.49
C GLU A 126 -1.45 -1.82 14.10
N PHE A 127 -0.88 -2.97 14.47
CA PHE A 127 -1.47 -4.28 14.21
C PHE A 127 -1.18 -5.25 15.36
N PHE A 128 -2.00 -6.29 15.47
CA PHE A 128 -1.85 -7.33 16.49
C PHE A 128 -1.46 -8.66 15.83
N LEU A 129 -0.52 -9.39 16.46
CA LEU A 129 -0.20 -10.77 16.11
C LEU A 129 -0.79 -11.72 17.15
N PHE A 130 -1.73 -12.57 16.72
CA PHE A 130 -2.37 -13.54 17.60
C PHE A 130 -1.75 -14.93 17.44
N ARG A 131 -1.61 -15.65 18.56
CA ARG A 131 -1.25 -17.07 18.52
C ARG A 131 -2.46 -17.87 18.04
N MET A 132 -2.22 -18.81 17.13
CA MET A 132 -3.23 -19.76 16.68
C MET A 132 -3.19 -21.03 17.55
N VAL A 133 -4.34 -21.44 18.09
CA VAL A 133 -4.55 -22.73 18.77
C VAL A 133 -5.78 -23.38 18.15
N ASP A 134 -5.65 -24.62 17.67
CA ASP A 134 -6.71 -25.36 16.96
C ASP A 134 -7.36 -24.55 15.83
N GLY A 135 -6.55 -23.76 15.11
CA GLY A 135 -7.01 -22.93 14.00
C GLY A 135 -7.78 -21.66 14.40
N ARG A 136 -7.88 -21.36 15.70
CA ARG A 136 -8.51 -20.13 16.20
C ARG A 136 -7.48 -19.17 16.82
N PRO A 137 -7.62 -17.85 16.60
CA PRO A 137 -6.76 -16.88 17.26
C PRO A 137 -7.08 -16.85 18.75
N THR A 138 -6.05 -16.83 19.58
CA THR A 138 -6.18 -16.61 21.02
C THR A 138 -6.04 -15.12 21.34
N THR A 139 -6.64 -14.67 22.44
CA THR A 139 -6.47 -13.31 22.98
C THR A 139 -5.23 -13.18 23.88
N LEU A 140 -4.38 -14.21 23.90
CA LEU A 140 -3.14 -14.20 24.68
C LEU A 140 -2.07 -13.48 23.86
N PHE A 141 -1.82 -12.22 24.21
CA PHE A 141 -0.76 -11.41 23.63
C PHE A 141 0.62 -12.01 23.98
N GLN A 142 1.53 -12.06 23.01
CA GLN A 142 2.95 -12.38 23.24
C GLN A 142 3.82 -11.13 23.29
N ASP A 143 3.28 -10.00 22.80
CA ASP A 143 3.90 -8.69 22.86
C ASP A 143 3.69 -8.06 24.24
N VAL A 144 4.67 -8.29 25.10
CA VAL A 144 4.79 -7.67 26.43
C VAL A 144 5.93 -6.64 26.47
N GLY A 145 6.45 -6.24 25.31
CA GLY A 145 7.56 -5.30 25.21
C GLY A 145 7.15 -3.88 25.57
N GLY A 146 7.88 -3.26 26.49
CA GLY A 146 7.78 -1.84 26.81
C GLY A 146 8.52 -0.97 25.79
N TYR A 147 8.13 0.30 25.71
CA TYR A 147 8.82 1.28 24.86
C TYR A 147 10.27 1.47 25.33
N PHE A 148 11.24 1.22 24.43
CA PHE A 148 12.69 1.19 24.66
C PHE A 148 13.27 -0.06 25.36
N ASP A 149 12.53 -1.17 25.40
CA ASP A 149 13.12 -2.43 25.87
C ASP A 149 14.20 -2.94 24.90
N LEU A 150 15.25 -3.53 25.48
CA LEU A 150 16.41 -4.01 24.74
C LEU A 150 16.07 -5.39 24.13
N ALA A 151 16.03 -5.47 22.79
CA ALA A 151 15.57 -6.64 22.07
C ALA A 151 16.29 -7.97 22.41
N PRO A 152 15.61 -9.14 22.35
CA PRO A 152 14.16 -9.31 22.22
C PRO A 152 13.54 -9.77 23.55
N THR A 153 12.59 -9.00 24.06
CA THR A 153 11.67 -9.43 25.14
C THR A 153 10.39 -10.07 24.57
N ASP A 154 10.18 -10.00 23.25
CA ASP A 154 8.98 -10.50 22.55
C ASP A 154 9.33 -11.44 21.37
N LEU A 155 8.49 -12.46 21.18
CA LEU A 155 8.49 -13.40 20.08
C LEU A 155 8.04 -12.78 18.74
N ALA A 156 7.27 -11.68 18.73
CA ALA A 156 6.87 -11.01 17.49
C ALA A 156 8.10 -10.60 16.65
N GLU A 157 9.14 -10.06 17.30
CA GLU A 157 10.41 -9.70 16.67
C GLU A 157 11.16 -10.91 16.08
N MET A 158 11.00 -12.10 16.69
CA MET A 158 11.59 -13.35 16.19
C MET A 158 10.83 -13.98 15.01
N SER A 159 9.56 -13.64 14.80
CA SER A 159 8.73 -14.22 13.72
C SER A 159 9.27 -13.94 12.32
N GLY A 160 9.98 -12.81 12.15
CA GLY A 160 10.62 -12.44 10.88
C GLY A 160 11.84 -13.31 10.54
N ALA A 161 12.40 -14.04 11.50
CA ALA A 161 13.65 -14.80 11.34
C ALA A 161 13.44 -16.30 11.08
N ARG A 162 12.20 -16.82 11.12
CA ARG A 162 11.90 -18.26 10.96
C ARG A 162 11.21 -18.56 9.64
N SER A 163 11.83 -18.21 8.51
CA SER A 163 11.47 -18.74 7.19
C SER A 163 12.52 -19.70 6.61
N SER A 164 13.55 -20.06 7.38
CA SER A 164 14.51 -21.12 7.04
C SER A 164 14.60 -22.12 8.18
N SER A 165 14.35 -23.38 7.87
CA SER A 165 14.49 -24.54 8.76
C SER A 165 15.83 -24.55 9.52
N PRO A 166 15.86 -24.78 10.85
CA PRO A 166 17.11 -24.85 11.58
C PRO A 166 17.61 -26.30 11.66
N SER A 167 18.77 -26.57 11.07
CA SER A 167 19.66 -27.64 11.52
C SER A 167 20.62 -27.06 12.57
N PRO A 168 20.91 -27.76 13.68
CA PRO A 168 21.70 -27.18 14.77
C PRO A 168 23.20 -27.35 14.50
N ARG A 169 23.89 -26.25 14.21
CA ARG A 169 25.33 -26.13 14.47
C ARG A 169 25.63 -24.80 15.15
N TRP A 170 26.05 -24.91 16.40
CA TRP A 170 26.58 -23.81 17.20
C TRP A 170 27.90 -23.31 16.60
N GLY A 171 28.01 -22.01 16.43
CA GLY A 171 29.24 -21.32 16.02
C GLY A 171 29.17 -19.86 16.46
N SER A 172 29.90 -19.54 17.53
CA SER A 172 30.02 -18.21 18.11
C SER A 172 30.70 -17.23 17.15
N ARG A 173 30.17 -16.00 17.02
CA ARG A 173 30.94 -14.81 16.64
C ARG A 173 30.21 -13.53 17.01
N SER A 174 30.73 -12.85 18.03
CA SER A 174 30.37 -11.49 18.40
C SER A 174 30.85 -10.51 17.34
N ARG A 175 29.99 -9.58 16.91
CA ARG A 175 30.44 -8.28 16.37
C ARG A 175 29.60 -7.17 16.95
N ARG A 176 30.22 -6.42 17.86
CA ARG A 176 29.77 -5.11 18.33
C ARG A 176 29.66 -4.16 17.15
N ARG A 177 28.57 -3.40 17.08
CA ARG A 177 28.57 -2.10 16.40
C ARG A 177 27.79 -1.08 17.22
N THR A 178 28.53 -0.03 17.54
CA THR A 178 28.23 1.16 18.32
C THR A 178 26.96 1.90 17.92
N THR A 179 26.13 2.22 18.91
CA THR A 179 25.02 3.18 18.86
C THR A 179 25.54 4.62 18.96
N ARG A 180 24.97 5.55 18.18
CA ARG A 180 24.93 6.98 18.51
C ARG A 180 23.81 7.70 17.75
N TRP A 181 22.80 8.22 18.47
CA TRP A 181 22.22 9.58 18.43
C TRP A 181 21.01 9.67 19.40
N PRO A 182 20.81 10.77 20.17
CA PRO A 182 19.71 10.91 21.13
C PRO A 182 18.60 11.92 20.73
N ARG A 183 17.36 11.60 21.21
CA ARG A 183 16.18 12.39 21.66
C ARG A 183 15.61 13.61 20.88
N ALA A 184 14.29 13.54 20.60
CA ALA A 184 13.22 14.40 21.17
C ALA A 184 11.82 13.76 20.91
N SER A 185 11.20 13.13 21.92
CA SER A 185 9.99 13.54 22.67
C SER A 185 8.64 13.34 21.96
N THR A 186 7.92 12.26 22.31
CA THR A 186 6.48 12.11 22.09
C THR A 186 5.71 12.72 23.26
N ARG A 187 4.79 13.65 22.96
CA ARG A 187 3.66 13.99 23.82
C ARG A 187 2.41 13.59 23.05
N SER A 188 1.49 12.91 23.73
CA SER A 188 0.17 12.54 23.21
C SER A 188 -0.60 13.78 22.77
N THR A 189 -0.91 13.88 21.48
CA THR A 189 -2.05 14.65 21.01
C THR A 189 -2.67 13.93 19.83
N SER A 190 -3.97 13.67 19.96
CA SER A 190 -4.91 13.30 18.89
C SER A 190 -4.52 13.90 17.54
N SER A 191 -4.28 13.06 16.54
CA SER A 191 -3.92 13.49 15.20
C SER A 191 -5.15 14.06 14.48
N THR A 192 -5.19 15.39 14.38
CA THR A 192 -5.92 16.09 13.33
C THR A 192 -5.01 16.18 12.11
N ALA A 193 -5.53 15.85 10.92
CA ALA A 193 -4.81 16.07 9.66
C ALA A 193 -4.37 17.54 9.57
N THR A 194 -3.06 17.78 9.58
CA THR A 194 -2.52 19.14 9.54
C THR A 194 -2.08 19.47 8.12
N LEU A 195 -2.76 20.41 7.47
CA LEU A 195 -2.35 20.96 6.17
C LEU A 195 -1.15 21.90 6.38
N SER A 196 0.05 21.48 5.98
CA SER A 196 1.24 22.32 6.03
C SER A 196 1.23 23.33 4.86
N THR A 197 0.98 24.59 5.17
CA THR A 197 1.08 25.72 4.22
C THR A 197 2.54 26.17 4.11
N ARG A 198 3.22 25.85 3.00
CA ARG A 198 4.47 26.53 2.62
C ARG A 198 4.18 27.51 1.49
N ARG A 199 3.83 28.73 1.86
CA ARG A 199 3.65 29.86 0.93
C ARG A 199 5.02 30.29 0.42
N THR A 200 5.29 30.19 -0.87
CA THR A 200 6.43 30.87 -1.50
C THR A 200 6.16 32.37 -1.44
N THR A 201 6.97 33.10 -0.69
CA THR A 201 6.83 34.55 -0.52
C THR A 201 7.38 35.27 -1.73
N SER A 202 6.48 35.78 -2.57
CA SER A 202 6.68 37.06 -3.27
C SER A 202 5.46 37.94 -2.97
N SER A 203 5.71 39.16 -2.50
CA SER A 203 4.72 40.20 -2.20
C SER A 203 5.08 41.43 -3.05
N PRO A 204 4.16 42.37 -3.37
CA PRO A 204 3.03 42.75 -2.50
C PRO A 204 1.68 43.16 -3.13
N SER A 205 0.70 43.29 -2.22
CA SER A 205 -0.46 44.21 -2.21
C SER A 205 -1.81 43.76 -2.78
N SER A 206 -2.75 43.46 -1.88
CA SER A 206 -3.96 44.25 -1.61
C SER A 206 -5.04 43.36 -0.97
N SER A 207 -5.60 43.88 0.12
CA SER A 207 -6.48 43.21 1.07
C SER A 207 -7.91 43.08 0.57
N ARG A 208 -8.51 41.88 0.64
CA ARG A 208 -9.96 41.69 0.81
C ARG A 208 -10.23 40.40 1.58
N SER A 209 -10.65 40.55 2.84
CA SER A 209 -11.16 39.48 3.67
C SER A 209 -12.61 39.14 3.30
N ARG A 210 -12.91 37.88 3.00
CA ARG A 210 -14.27 37.32 3.08
C ARG A 210 -14.25 36.12 4.01
N ARG A 211 -15.10 36.18 5.03
CA ARG A 211 -15.31 35.16 6.07
C ARG A 211 -16.53 34.35 5.64
N TRP A 212 -16.40 33.03 5.47
CA TRP A 212 -17.54 32.15 5.23
C TRP A 212 -18.07 31.62 6.57
N ARG A 213 -19.40 31.71 6.74
CA ARG A 213 -20.19 30.93 7.69
C ARG A 213 -20.53 29.59 7.05
#